data_AF-A0A1I4N8W3-F1
#
_entry.id   AF-A0A1I4N8W3-F1
#
_cell.length_a   1.000
_cell.length_b   1.000
_cell.length_c   1.000
_cell.angle_alpha   90.00
_cell.angle_beta   90.00
_cell.angle_gamma   90.00
#
_symmetry.space_group_name_H-M   'P 1'
#
loop_
_entity.id
_entity.type
_entity.pdbx_description
1 polymer ?
#
loop_
_entity_poly.entity_id
_entity_poly.type
_entity_poly.pdbx_seq_one_letter_code
_entity_poly.pdbx_strand_id
1 'polypeptide(L)'
;MGWFNLGKQDRDGKQVRIEHRGRHLRVSRTGGVSLRAQTKAAGLNLTANSRHGVRVSRSLGRNTQMALQNGRLVLRGRYGNGPTKLNMSKSGFTFSSKNQLGTFNWVKPGRSSAKLFGVQVRGRKAANAHLAFMLVSLLVTMTAALLGMLLLLLQWLMALGSICWRLLLQIPDRILDLKQWFADRRLQRARAALPAAGVQQIAAWPAANQYAAVALIFLGWGRGDSTSQAVPAITRLFPSGEPSTDSLASNADWPGVADALESLLSDETSASNRARQLALLAEIGKAAATRIQPEQLPALVMQLDELALQQGDKTCLQERMVGVFCDAAGLRMVTSTGWNP
;
A
#
# COMPACT_ATOMS: atom_id res chain seq x y z
N MET A 1 -27.19 41.89 34.30
CA MET A 1 -27.91 43.03 33.73
C MET A 1 -26.94 44.19 33.52
N GLY A 2 -26.53 44.48 32.28
CA GLY A 2 -25.60 45.59 32.00
C GLY A 2 -26.37 46.85 31.58
N TRP A 3 -26.29 47.92 32.35
CA TRP A 3 -26.99 49.20 32.08
C TRP A 3 -26.49 49.91 30.81
N PHE A 4 -25.35 49.49 30.26
CA PHE A 4 -24.82 49.92 28.97
C PHE A 4 -24.30 48.68 28.24
N ASN A 5 -24.43 48.61 26.90
CA ASN A 5 -24.01 47.45 26.07
C ASN A 5 -22.47 47.19 26.04
N LEU A 6 -21.76 47.46 27.14
CA LEU A 6 -20.35 47.17 27.37
C LEU A 6 -20.14 45.64 27.37
N GLY A 7 -19.13 45.15 26.66
CA GLY A 7 -18.83 43.71 26.55
C GLY A 7 -19.73 42.93 25.58
N LYS A 8 -20.83 43.50 25.09
CA LYS A 8 -21.69 42.83 24.10
C LYS A 8 -20.98 42.72 22.74
N GLN A 9 -20.65 41.51 22.32
CA GLN A 9 -20.07 41.23 21.01
C GLN A 9 -21.15 40.84 19.99
N ASP A 10 -20.92 41.10 18.70
CA ASP A 10 -21.77 40.60 17.62
C ASP A 10 -21.50 39.10 17.37
N ARG A 11 -22.24 38.51 16.43
CA ARG A 11 -22.07 37.10 16.04
C ARG A 11 -20.66 36.76 15.54
N ASP A 12 -19.82 37.77 15.32
CA ASP A 12 -18.47 37.65 14.80
C ASP A 12 -17.42 38.09 15.84
N GLY A 13 -17.79 38.13 17.14
CA GLY A 13 -16.88 38.43 18.25
C GLY A 13 -16.48 39.92 18.37
N LYS A 14 -17.12 40.82 17.62
CA LYS A 14 -16.77 42.25 17.62
C LYS A 14 -17.65 43.03 18.59
N GLN A 15 -17.04 43.83 19.46
CA GLN A 15 -17.76 44.73 20.37
C GLN A 15 -18.81 45.61 19.63
N VAL A 16 -20.06 45.50 20.08
CA VAL A 16 -21.23 46.31 19.68
C VAL A 16 -21.16 47.67 20.39
N ARG A 17 -21.69 48.70 19.72
CA ARG A 17 -21.67 50.10 20.17
C ARG A 17 -22.11 50.26 21.64
N ILE A 18 -21.45 51.19 22.35
CA ILE A 18 -21.79 51.57 23.72
C ILE A 18 -23.02 52.51 23.68
N GLU A 19 -24.19 51.96 23.93
CA GLU A 19 -25.46 52.70 24.03
C GLU A 19 -26.40 52.04 25.04
N HIS A 20 -27.28 52.84 25.65
CA HIS A 20 -28.46 52.37 26.38
C HIS A 20 -29.70 52.54 25.49
N ARG A 21 -30.53 51.49 25.39
CA ARG A 21 -31.72 51.47 24.53
C ARG A 21 -32.90 50.87 25.29
N GLY A 22 -33.84 51.71 25.71
CA GLY A 22 -35.15 51.34 26.23
C GLY A 22 -36.24 51.31 25.13
N ARG A 23 -37.49 51.05 25.53
CA ARG A 23 -38.64 50.92 24.62
C ARG A 23 -38.93 52.21 23.84
N HIS A 24 -38.84 53.36 24.52
CA HIS A 24 -39.12 54.68 23.92
C HIS A 24 -37.95 55.66 24.06
N LEU A 25 -36.88 55.28 24.75
CA LEU A 25 -35.72 56.14 25.05
C LEU A 25 -34.44 55.50 24.53
N ARG A 26 -33.60 56.29 23.85
CA ARG A 26 -32.24 55.88 23.49
C ARG A 26 -31.26 56.94 23.94
N VAL A 27 -30.22 56.50 24.67
CA VAL A 27 -29.13 57.33 25.16
C VAL A 27 -27.80 56.76 24.65
N SER A 28 -26.98 57.58 24.03
CA SER A 28 -25.69 57.15 23.47
C SER A 28 -24.63 58.24 23.59
N ARG A 29 -23.37 57.83 23.75
CA ARG A 29 -22.22 58.74 23.89
C ARG A 29 -22.09 59.73 22.73
N THR A 30 -22.32 59.28 21.50
CA THR A 30 -22.15 60.11 20.28
C THR A 30 -23.47 60.69 19.76
N GLY A 31 -24.61 60.08 20.11
CA GLY A 31 -25.92 60.41 19.55
C GLY A 31 -26.89 61.06 20.53
N GLY A 32 -26.48 61.36 21.76
CA GLY A 32 -27.27 62.00 22.81
C GLY A 32 -28.53 61.22 23.23
N VAL A 33 -29.53 61.95 23.75
CA VAL A 33 -30.83 61.43 24.20
C VAL A 33 -31.88 61.62 23.10
N SER A 34 -32.62 60.57 22.75
CA SER A 34 -33.71 60.61 21.76
C SER A 34 -34.91 59.79 22.18
N LEU A 35 -36.10 60.31 21.87
CA LEU A 35 -37.37 59.61 22.07
C LEU A 35 -37.83 58.96 20.76
N ARG A 36 -38.44 57.77 20.87
CA ARG A 36 -38.96 57.01 19.73
C ARG A 36 -40.34 56.46 20.05
N ALA A 37 -41.29 56.67 19.15
CA ALA A 37 -42.56 55.95 19.10
C ALA A 37 -42.63 55.14 17.79
N GLN A 38 -43.10 53.89 17.88
CA GLN A 38 -43.26 53.01 16.73
C GLN A 38 -44.61 52.31 16.82
N THR A 39 -45.39 52.38 15.74
CA THR A 39 -46.67 51.67 15.61
C THR A 39 -46.77 50.97 14.26
N LYS A 40 -47.58 49.91 14.19
CA LYS A 40 -47.87 49.18 12.97
C LYS A 40 -49.36 49.34 12.66
N ALA A 41 -49.69 49.98 11.54
CA ALA A 41 -51.07 50.27 11.14
C ALA A 41 -51.25 49.91 9.67
N ALA A 42 -52.33 49.17 9.34
CA ALA A 42 -52.70 48.82 7.96
C ALA A 42 -51.55 48.25 7.10
N GLY A 43 -50.70 47.38 7.68
CA GLY A 43 -49.55 46.80 6.97
C GLY A 43 -48.36 47.75 6.77
N LEU A 44 -48.43 48.99 7.25
CA LEU A 44 -47.37 49.98 7.28
C LEU A 44 -46.74 50.07 8.67
N ASN A 45 -45.41 50.23 8.72
CA ASN A 45 -44.70 50.52 9.96
C ASN A 45 -44.42 52.03 10.01
N LEU A 46 -44.99 52.70 11.02
CA LEU A 46 -44.82 54.12 11.29
C LEU A 46 -43.86 54.28 12.46
N THR A 47 -42.83 55.10 12.28
CA THR A 47 -41.86 55.42 13.34
C THR A 47 -41.66 56.92 13.41
N ALA A 48 -41.87 57.49 14.57
CA ALA A 48 -41.56 58.88 14.87
C ALA A 48 -40.39 58.94 15.86
N ASN A 49 -39.44 59.84 15.60
CA ASN A 49 -38.29 60.05 16.47
C ASN A 49 -38.03 61.56 16.64
N SER A 50 -37.78 61.99 17.88
CA SER A 50 -37.61 63.41 18.20
C SER A 50 -36.41 64.08 17.51
N ARG A 51 -35.41 63.32 17.06
CA ARG A 51 -34.22 63.84 16.35
C ARG A 51 -34.22 63.56 14.86
N HIS A 52 -34.87 62.49 14.42
CA HIS A 52 -34.75 61.99 13.04
C HIS A 52 -36.05 62.09 12.23
N GLY A 53 -37.13 62.58 12.82
CA GLY A 53 -38.42 62.80 12.15
C GLY A 53 -39.26 61.53 11.99
N VAL A 54 -40.06 61.49 10.93
CA VAL A 54 -41.08 60.45 10.68
C VAL A 54 -40.65 59.53 9.54
N ARG A 55 -40.82 58.23 9.74
CA ARG A 55 -40.58 57.19 8.75
C ARG A 55 -41.80 56.28 8.61
N VAL A 56 -42.30 56.17 7.39
CA VAL A 56 -43.30 55.19 6.99
C VAL A 56 -42.59 54.10 6.18
N SER A 57 -42.88 52.82 6.42
CA SER A 57 -42.27 51.74 5.64
C SER A 57 -43.15 50.52 5.44
N ARG A 58 -43.09 49.95 4.24
CA ARG A 58 -43.78 48.73 3.83
C ARG A 58 -42.78 47.72 3.27
N SER A 59 -42.95 46.45 3.65
CA SER A 59 -42.20 45.34 3.03
C SER A 59 -42.93 44.93 1.75
N LEU A 60 -42.23 44.93 0.62
CA LEU A 60 -42.80 44.55 -0.69
C LEU A 60 -42.59 43.06 -1.01
N GLY A 61 -41.72 42.38 -0.27
CA GLY A 61 -41.43 40.96 -0.45
C GLY A 61 -40.32 40.51 0.51
N ARG A 62 -39.84 39.28 0.35
CA ARG A 62 -38.73 38.77 1.16
C ARG A 62 -37.50 39.65 0.98
N ASN A 63 -36.98 40.19 2.08
CA ASN A 63 -35.81 41.07 2.15
C ASN A 63 -35.85 42.35 1.30
N THR A 64 -37.05 42.81 0.91
CA THR A 64 -37.25 44.04 0.12
C THR A 64 -38.17 45.00 0.85
N GLN A 65 -37.69 46.21 1.14
CA GLN A 65 -38.42 47.24 1.86
C GLN A 65 -38.44 48.55 1.08
N MET A 66 -39.62 49.16 1.03
CA MET A 66 -39.84 50.52 0.56
C MET A 66 -40.20 51.39 1.77
N ALA A 67 -39.55 52.54 1.91
CA ALA A 67 -39.80 53.46 3.01
C ALA A 67 -39.85 54.90 2.52
N LEU A 68 -40.72 55.71 3.13
CA LEU A 68 -40.73 57.15 3.01
C LEU A 68 -40.21 57.73 4.33
N GLN A 69 -39.06 58.39 4.31
CA GLN A 69 -38.45 58.99 5.49
C GLN A 69 -38.31 60.49 5.27
N ASN A 70 -39.02 61.30 6.07
CA ASN A 70 -39.08 62.76 5.93
C ASN A 70 -39.29 63.21 4.47
N GLY A 71 -40.27 62.62 3.78
CA GLY A 71 -40.58 62.91 2.36
C GLY A 71 -39.67 62.22 1.33
N ARG A 72 -38.56 61.58 1.72
CA ARG A 72 -37.66 60.89 0.78
C ARG A 72 -38.00 59.41 0.64
N LEU A 73 -38.20 58.97 -0.61
CA LEU A 73 -38.38 57.57 -0.94
C LEU A 73 -37.05 56.78 -0.88
N VAL A 74 -37.06 55.68 -0.13
CA VAL A 74 -35.93 54.77 0.10
C VAL A 74 -36.35 53.35 -0.26
N LEU A 75 -35.76 52.81 -1.33
CA LEU A 75 -35.86 51.40 -1.69
C LEU A 75 -34.61 50.65 -1.24
N ARG A 76 -34.79 49.53 -0.53
CA ARG A 76 -33.68 48.69 -0.03
C ARG A 76 -34.02 47.20 -0.16
N GLY A 77 -33.12 46.44 -0.77
CA GLY A 77 -33.16 44.99 -0.78
C GLY A 77 -31.83 44.39 -0.33
N ARG A 78 -31.84 43.24 0.35
CA ARG A 78 -30.60 42.50 0.69
C ARG A 78 -30.81 40.99 0.54
N TYR A 79 -30.19 40.42 -0.48
CA TYR A 79 -30.36 39.02 -0.86
C TYR A 79 -29.06 38.22 -0.69
N GLY A 80 -29.17 36.90 -0.64
CA GLY A 80 -28.06 35.96 -0.47
C GLY A 80 -27.91 35.44 0.96
N ASN A 81 -27.35 34.23 1.08
CA ASN A 81 -27.03 33.55 2.34
C ASN A 81 -25.50 33.48 2.52
N GLY A 82 -25.01 33.47 3.76
CA GLY A 82 -23.56 33.38 4.02
C GLY A 82 -22.79 34.72 3.91
N PRO A 83 -21.48 34.68 3.62
CA PRO A 83 -20.60 35.86 3.65
C PRO A 83 -20.80 36.80 2.46
N THR A 84 -21.35 36.32 1.36
CA THR A 84 -21.66 37.09 0.15
C THR A 84 -23.11 37.58 0.16
N LYS A 85 -23.31 38.85 -0.19
CA LYS A 85 -24.63 39.51 -0.18
C LYS A 85 -24.80 40.40 -1.40
N LEU A 86 -25.98 40.32 -2.01
CA LEU A 86 -26.45 41.23 -3.06
C LEU A 86 -27.32 42.31 -2.43
N ASN A 87 -26.91 43.57 -2.54
CA ASN A 87 -27.65 44.70 -1.99
C ASN A 87 -28.31 45.48 -3.13
N MET A 88 -29.62 45.64 -3.07
CA MET A 88 -30.42 46.45 -3.98
C MET A 88 -30.73 47.81 -3.35
N SER A 89 -30.66 48.87 -4.17
CA SER A 89 -31.01 50.23 -3.77
C SER A 89 -31.66 50.99 -4.93
N LYS A 90 -32.15 52.21 -4.69
CA LYS A 90 -32.70 53.09 -5.75
C LYS A 90 -31.75 53.26 -6.95
N SER A 91 -30.43 53.19 -6.73
CA SER A 91 -29.41 53.33 -7.79
C SER A 91 -28.84 52.00 -8.30
N GLY A 92 -29.59 50.90 -8.15
CA GLY A 92 -29.23 49.57 -8.66
C GLY A 92 -28.66 48.61 -7.62
N PHE A 93 -28.06 47.54 -8.13
CA PHE A 93 -27.54 46.41 -7.36
C PHE A 93 -26.04 46.53 -7.07
N THR A 94 -25.59 46.00 -5.94
CA THR A 94 -24.17 45.94 -5.56
C THR A 94 -23.86 44.64 -4.85
N PHE A 95 -22.70 44.07 -5.16
CA PHE A 95 -22.22 42.83 -4.56
C PHE A 95 -21.20 43.11 -3.46
N SER A 96 -21.32 42.42 -2.33
CA SER A 96 -20.40 42.56 -1.21
C SER A 96 -20.07 41.21 -0.58
N SER A 97 -18.80 41.00 -0.21
CA SER A 97 -18.35 39.84 0.55
C SER A 97 -17.87 40.25 1.94
N LYS A 98 -18.00 39.36 2.92
CA LYS A 98 -17.58 39.57 4.29
C LYS A 98 -16.42 38.64 4.64
N ASN A 99 -15.35 39.23 5.15
CA ASN A 99 -14.11 38.58 5.54
C ASN A 99 -13.82 38.90 7.03
N GLN A 100 -12.79 38.32 7.62
CA GLN A 100 -12.41 38.56 9.03
C GLN A 100 -12.19 40.06 9.35
N LEU A 101 -11.57 40.80 8.41
CA LEU A 101 -11.39 42.25 8.53
C LEU A 101 -12.70 43.04 8.49
N GLY A 102 -13.73 42.61 7.76
CA GLY A 102 -14.96 43.39 7.57
C GLY A 102 -15.68 43.08 6.26
N THR A 103 -16.41 44.04 5.70
CA THR A 103 -17.19 43.85 4.47
C THR A 103 -16.55 44.61 3.32
N PHE A 104 -16.20 43.89 2.26
CA PHE A 104 -15.70 44.44 1.00
C PHE A 104 -16.83 44.51 -0.03
N ASN A 105 -17.03 45.68 -0.65
CA ASN A 105 -17.99 45.84 -1.73
C ASN A 105 -17.25 45.88 -3.07
N TRP A 106 -17.53 44.89 -3.92
CA TRP A 106 -16.85 44.69 -5.20
C TRP A 106 -17.20 45.77 -6.22
N VAL A 107 -18.43 46.30 -6.17
CA VAL A 107 -18.94 47.27 -7.16
C VAL A 107 -18.71 48.72 -6.71
N LYS A 108 -18.80 48.99 -5.39
CA LYS A 108 -18.64 50.33 -4.83
C LYS A 108 -17.62 50.31 -3.68
N PRO A 109 -16.32 50.43 -3.96
CA PRO A 109 -15.25 50.37 -2.95
C PRO A 109 -15.42 51.41 -1.83
N GLY A 110 -16.03 52.56 -2.12
CA GLY A 110 -16.39 53.58 -1.14
C GLY A 110 -17.46 53.14 -0.11
N ARG A 111 -18.06 51.96 -0.26
CA ARG A 111 -19.00 51.36 0.71
C ARG A 111 -18.40 50.18 1.48
N SER A 112 -17.11 49.93 1.33
CA SER A 112 -16.38 48.92 2.10
C SER A 112 -16.17 49.38 3.55
N SER A 113 -16.01 48.42 4.45
CA SER A 113 -15.65 48.66 5.85
C SER A 113 -14.69 47.60 6.35
N ALA A 114 -13.72 48.03 7.15
CA ALA A 114 -12.74 47.17 7.79
C ALA A 114 -12.68 47.56 9.28
N LYS A 115 -12.44 46.59 10.15
CA LYS A 115 -12.22 46.78 11.57
C LYS A 115 -10.85 46.21 11.91
N LEU A 116 -9.91 47.09 12.22
CA LEU A 116 -8.54 46.76 12.58
C LEU A 116 -8.32 47.25 14.01
N PHE A 117 -7.87 46.37 14.92
CA PHE A 117 -7.60 46.72 16.33
C PHE A 117 -8.71 47.54 17.02
N GLY A 118 -9.97 47.17 16.81
CA GLY A 118 -11.12 47.87 17.41
C GLY A 118 -11.60 49.12 16.64
N VAL A 119 -10.76 49.70 15.77
CA VAL A 119 -11.09 50.89 14.97
C VAL A 119 -11.81 50.50 13.68
N GLN A 120 -12.99 51.08 13.44
CA GLN A 120 -13.76 50.84 12.21
C GLN A 120 -13.40 51.87 11.13
N VAL A 121 -12.61 51.45 10.14
CA VAL A 121 -12.32 52.23 8.93
C VAL A 121 -13.42 51.98 7.89
N ARG A 122 -13.86 53.04 7.21
CA ARG A 122 -14.91 52.98 6.17
C ARG A 122 -14.44 53.67 4.89
N GLY A 123 -15.06 53.32 3.78
CA GLY A 123 -14.80 53.94 2.49
C GLY A 123 -13.62 53.33 1.73
N ARG A 124 -13.02 54.10 0.82
CA ARG A 124 -11.95 53.62 -0.08
C ARG A 124 -10.72 53.09 0.70
N LYS A 125 -10.35 53.72 1.81
CA LYS A 125 -9.24 53.24 2.67
C LYS A 125 -9.47 51.83 3.22
N ALA A 126 -10.73 51.47 3.52
CA ALA A 126 -11.07 50.12 3.94
C ALA A 126 -10.97 49.12 2.78
N ALA A 127 -11.30 49.52 1.56
CA ALA A 127 -11.14 48.67 0.38
C ALA A 127 -9.65 48.34 0.14
N ASN A 128 -8.77 49.33 0.24
CA ASN A 128 -7.32 49.11 0.10
C ASN A 128 -6.78 48.17 1.18
N ALA A 129 -7.25 48.28 2.43
CA ALA A 129 -6.87 47.38 3.51
C ALA A 129 -7.29 45.92 3.23
N HIS A 130 -8.49 45.70 2.66
CA HIS A 130 -8.92 44.37 2.24
C HIS A 130 -8.07 43.82 1.09
N LEU A 131 -7.72 44.65 0.10
CA LEU A 131 -6.85 44.24 -1.01
C LEU A 131 -5.46 43.83 -0.51
N ALA A 132 -4.85 44.62 0.37
CA ALA A 132 -3.56 44.30 0.98
C ALA A 132 -3.62 42.96 1.75
N PHE A 133 -4.67 42.76 2.55
CA PHE A 133 -4.85 41.51 3.28
C PHE A 133 -5.05 40.30 2.37
N MET A 134 -5.85 40.44 1.31
CA MET A 134 -6.06 39.36 0.34
C MET A 134 -4.75 39.02 -0.39
N LEU A 135 -3.94 40.02 -0.73
CA LEU A 135 -2.64 39.81 -1.37
C LEU A 135 -1.67 39.06 -0.44
N VAL A 136 -1.54 39.49 0.81
CA VAL A 136 -0.68 38.81 1.81
C VAL A 136 -1.17 37.38 2.05
N SER A 137 -2.49 37.19 2.22
CA SER A 137 -3.07 35.87 2.43
C SER A 137 -2.80 34.95 1.24
N LEU A 138 -2.98 35.46 0.01
CA LEU A 138 -2.68 34.73 -1.22
C LEU A 138 -1.21 34.29 -1.23
N LEU A 139 -0.29 35.20 -0.96
CA LEU A 139 1.15 34.93 -0.99
C LEU A 139 1.52 33.85 0.02
N VAL A 140 1.02 33.94 1.27
CA VAL A 140 1.22 32.90 2.29
C VAL A 140 0.65 31.56 1.85
N THR A 141 -0.58 31.53 1.31
CA THR A 141 -1.20 30.28 0.87
C THR A 141 -0.47 29.65 -0.32
N MET A 142 0.04 30.47 -1.25
CA MET A 142 0.83 29.99 -2.39
C MET A 142 2.16 29.40 -1.92
N THR A 143 2.86 30.07 -1.01
CA THR A 143 4.11 29.54 -0.43
C THR A 143 3.86 28.22 0.32
N ALA A 144 2.82 28.15 1.14
CA ALA A 144 2.46 26.92 1.85
C ALA A 144 2.08 25.78 0.89
N ALA A 145 1.32 26.08 -0.17
CA ALA A 145 0.98 25.09 -1.19
C ALA A 145 2.22 24.58 -1.94
N LEU A 146 3.16 25.47 -2.28
CA LEU A 146 4.40 25.10 -2.95
C LEU A 146 5.29 24.21 -2.08
N LEU A 147 5.44 24.55 -0.79
CA LEU A 147 6.14 23.70 0.18
C LEU A 147 5.45 22.34 0.35
N GLY A 148 4.11 22.32 0.42
CA GLY A 148 3.34 21.09 0.50
C GLY A 148 3.52 20.18 -0.71
N MET A 149 3.54 20.75 -1.92
CA MET A 149 3.83 20.01 -3.16
C MET A 149 5.25 19.44 -3.18
N LEU A 150 6.24 20.19 -2.70
CA LEU A 150 7.62 19.71 -2.62
C LEU A 150 7.76 18.53 -1.64
N LEU A 151 7.11 18.59 -0.48
CA LEU A 151 7.11 17.50 0.49
C LEU A 151 6.41 16.26 -0.06
N LEU A 152 5.29 16.44 -0.76
CA LEU A 152 4.59 15.34 -1.42
C LEU A 152 5.48 14.65 -2.47
N LEU A 153 6.18 15.44 -3.29
CA LEU A 153 7.12 14.92 -4.28
C LEU A 153 8.25 14.11 -3.61
N LEU A 154 8.82 14.62 -2.52
CA LEU A 154 9.84 13.91 -1.76
C LEU A 154 9.31 12.58 -1.19
N GLN A 155 8.09 12.58 -0.65
CA GLN A 155 7.44 11.36 -0.15
C GLN A 155 7.27 10.32 -1.26
N TRP A 156 6.86 10.73 -2.46
CA TRP A 156 6.75 9.84 -3.61
C TRP A 156 8.10 9.27 -4.03
N LEU A 157 9.16 10.08 -4.06
CA LEU A 157 10.51 9.63 -4.40
C LEU A 157 11.02 8.59 -3.40
N MET A 158 10.82 8.81 -2.10
CA MET A 158 11.18 7.83 -1.08
C MET A 158 10.38 6.53 -1.20
N ALA A 159 9.07 6.63 -1.47
CA ALA A 159 8.22 5.47 -1.68
C ALA A 159 8.69 4.65 -2.89
N LEU A 160 8.96 5.31 -4.03
CA LEU A 160 9.46 4.67 -5.23
C LEU A 160 10.83 4.02 -4.98
N GLY A 161 11.74 4.74 -4.33
CA GLY A 161 13.06 4.22 -3.93
C GLY A 161 12.95 2.97 -3.06
N SER A 162 12.02 2.94 -2.11
CA SER A 162 11.78 1.76 -1.25
C SER A 162 11.25 0.55 -2.02
N ILE A 163 10.45 0.78 -3.07
CA ILE A 163 9.92 -0.29 -3.93
C ILE A 163 11.07 -0.84 -4.78
N CYS A 164 11.83 0.04 -5.43
CA CYS A 164 13.00 -0.34 -6.22
C CYS A 164 14.02 -1.11 -5.38
N TRP A 165 14.30 -0.65 -4.15
CA TRP A 165 15.22 -1.33 -3.24
C TRP A 165 14.73 -2.74 -2.86
N ARG A 166 13.46 -2.90 -2.52
CA ARG A 166 12.87 -4.21 -2.21
C ARG A 166 12.91 -5.15 -3.42
N LEU A 167 12.62 -4.65 -4.62
CA LEU A 167 12.72 -5.43 -5.84
C LEU A 167 14.17 -5.86 -6.10
N LEU A 168 15.14 -4.95 -5.92
CA LEU A 168 16.55 -5.23 -6.10
C LEU A 168 17.04 -6.34 -5.15
N LEU A 169 16.64 -6.29 -3.88
CA LEU A 169 16.98 -7.32 -2.89
C LEU A 169 16.41 -8.70 -3.22
N GLN A 170 15.29 -8.77 -3.94
CA GLN A 170 14.65 -10.04 -4.35
C GLN A 170 15.23 -10.63 -5.63
N ILE A 171 16.07 -9.90 -6.38
CA ILE A 171 16.65 -10.39 -7.65
C ILE A 171 17.42 -11.70 -7.48
N PRO A 172 18.32 -11.87 -6.48
CA PRO A 172 19.11 -13.09 -6.35
C PRO A 172 18.24 -14.34 -6.20
N ASP A 173 17.23 -14.28 -5.33
CA ASP A 173 16.31 -15.39 -5.09
C ASP A 173 15.51 -15.73 -6.36
N ARG A 174 15.01 -14.72 -7.07
CA ARG A 174 14.30 -14.91 -8.34
C ARG A 174 15.17 -15.53 -9.43
N ILE A 175 16.47 -15.21 -9.45
CA ILE A 175 17.42 -15.83 -10.39
C ILE A 175 17.62 -17.30 -10.03
N LEU A 176 17.71 -17.65 -8.74
CA LEU A 176 17.82 -19.03 -8.28
C LEU A 176 16.55 -19.82 -8.63
N ASP A 177 15.37 -19.27 -8.35
CA ASP A 177 14.07 -19.87 -8.72
C ASP A 177 13.98 -20.11 -10.22
N LEU A 178 14.39 -19.14 -11.04
CA LEU A 178 14.36 -19.25 -12.50
C LEU A 178 15.32 -20.34 -12.99
N LYS A 179 16.53 -20.42 -12.43
CA LYS A 179 17.50 -21.48 -12.74
C LYS A 179 16.95 -22.86 -12.38
N GLN A 180 16.32 -23.00 -11.22
CA GLN A 180 15.66 -24.24 -10.78
C GLN A 180 14.52 -24.61 -11.73
N TRP A 181 13.65 -23.66 -12.09
CA TRP A 181 12.57 -23.90 -13.04
C TRP A 181 13.06 -24.39 -14.41
N PHE A 182 14.17 -23.84 -14.93
CA PHE A 182 14.77 -24.34 -16.17
C PHE A 182 15.34 -25.76 -16.01
N ALA A 183 15.98 -26.04 -14.88
CA ALA A 183 16.47 -27.37 -14.53
C ALA A 183 15.32 -28.39 -14.47
N ASP A 184 14.21 -28.04 -13.83
CA ASP A 184 13.03 -28.89 -13.70
C ASP A 184 12.37 -29.15 -15.05
N ARG A 185 12.26 -28.13 -15.91
CA ARG A 185 11.77 -28.31 -17.28
C ARG A 185 12.65 -29.25 -18.09
N ARG A 186 13.99 -29.18 -17.93
CA ARG A 186 14.90 -30.13 -18.59
C ARG A 186 14.73 -31.54 -18.04
N LEU A 187 14.58 -31.68 -16.72
CA LEU A 187 14.34 -32.96 -16.06
C LEU A 187 13.02 -33.59 -16.52
N GLN A 188 11.93 -32.82 -16.60
CA GLN A 188 10.64 -33.30 -17.10
C GLN A 188 10.71 -33.78 -18.54
N ARG A 189 11.42 -33.07 -19.43
CA ARG A 189 11.65 -33.52 -20.81
C ARG A 189 12.46 -34.81 -20.86
N ALA A 190 13.52 -34.91 -20.04
CA ALA A 190 14.34 -36.12 -19.97
C ALA A 190 13.51 -37.33 -19.48
N ARG A 191 12.64 -37.14 -18.47
CA ARG A 191 11.70 -38.17 -18.00
C ARG A 191 10.73 -38.61 -19.08
N ALA A 192 10.14 -37.66 -19.82
CA ALA A 192 9.24 -37.97 -20.92
C ALA A 192 9.92 -38.72 -22.07
N ALA A 193 11.24 -38.60 -22.20
CA ALA A 193 12.05 -39.30 -23.19
C ALA A 193 12.51 -40.70 -22.74
N LEU A 194 12.30 -41.09 -21.48
CA LEU A 194 12.68 -42.43 -21.01
C LEU A 194 11.76 -43.49 -21.63
N PRO A 195 12.30 -44.67 -22.01
CA PRO A 195 11.49 -45.77 -22.51
C PRO A 195 10.49 -46.24 -21.46
N ALA A 196 9.19 -46.18 -21.77
CA ALA A 196 8.13 -46.55 -20.83
C ALA A 196 8.27 -47.99 -20.29
N ALA A 197 8.73 -48.92 -21.13
CA ALA A 197 8.99 -50.31 -20.74
C ALA A 197 10.07 -50.42 -19.65
N GLY A 198 11.17 -49.66 -19.79
CA GLY A 198 12.25 -49.62 -18.81
C GLY A 198 11.80 -49.03 -17.48
N VAL A 199 11.02 -47.95 -17.51
CA VAL A 199 10.48 -47.32 -16.29
C VAL A 199 9.53 -48.27 -15.56
N GLN A 200 8.68 -49.01 -16.29
CA GLN A 200 7.80 -50.02 -15.69
C GLN A 200 8.57 -51.18 -15.06
N GLN A 201 9.65 -51.63 -15.72
CA GLN A 201 10.53 -52.67 -15.17
C GLN A 201 11.20 -52.21 -13.87
N ILE A 202 11.72 -50.97 -13.84
CA ILE A 202 12.28 -50.37 -12.63
C ILE A 202 11.21 -50.32 -11.52
N ALA A 203 10.00 -49.86 -11.81
CA ALA A 203 8.92 -49.79 -10.79
C ALA A 203 8.51 -51.16 -10.23
N ALA A 204 8.77 -52.24 -10.97
CA ALA A 204 8.51 -53.61 -10.53
C ALA A 204 9.61 -54.20 -9.66
N TRP A 205 10.80 -53.58 -9.56
CA TRP A 205 11.91 -54.11 -8.78
C TRP A 205 11.59 -54.22 -7.28
N PRO A 206 12.11 -55.26 -6.60
CA PRO A 206 12.01 -55.41 -5.16
C PRO A 206 12.78 -54.28 -4.44
N ALA A 207 12.44 -54.02 -3.17
CA ALA A 207 13.06 -52.96 -2.37
C ALA A 207 14.60 -53.03 -2.34
N ALA A 208 15.17 -54.24 -2.28
CA ALA A 208 16.62 -54.46 -2.34
C ALA A 208 17.24 -53.94 -3.65
N ASN A 209 16.60 -54.20 -4.79
CA ASN A 209 17.07 -53.74 -6.09
C ASN A 209 16.84 -52.23 -6.28
N GLN A 210 15.78 -51.65 -5.71
CA GLN A 210 15.61 -50.19 -5.66
C GLN A 210 16.75 -49.54 -4.87
N TYR A 211 17.08 -50.09 -3.70
CA TYR A 211 18.20 -49.64 -2.88
C TYR A 211 19.51 -49.67 -3.67
N ALA A 212 19.83 -50.81 -4.29
CA ALA A 212 21.03 -50.96 -5.11
C ALA A 212 21.04 -49.99 -6.29
N ALA A 213 19.90 -49.75 -6.93
CA ALA A 213 19.81 -48.80 -8.04
C ALA A 213 20.13 -47.37 -7.58
N VAL A 214 19.57 -46.91 -6.46
CA VAL A 214 19.89 -45.58 -5.91
C VAL A 214 21.38 -45.50 -5.56
N ALA A 215 21.94 -46.54 -4.92
CA ALA A 215 23.35 -46.58 -4.55
C ALA A 215 24.29 -46.56 -5.76
N LEU A 216 24.01 -47.35 -6.80
CA LEU A 216 24.80 -47.40 -8.04
C LEU A 216 24.76 -46.08 -8.81
N ILE A 217 23.60 -45.43 -8.87
CA ILE A 217 23.48 -44.11 -9.50
C ILE A 217 24.26 -43.07 -8.69
N PHE A 218 24.12 -43.07 -7.37
CA PHE A 218 24.69 -42.06 -6.51
C PHE A 218 26.22 -42.18 -6.38
N LEU A 219 26.72 -43.38 -6.13
CA LEU A 219 28.13 -43.66 -5.90
C LEU A 219 28.90 -43.96 -7.20
N GLY A 220 28.23 -44.51 -8.22
CA GLY A 220 28.81 -44.75 -9.55
C GLY A 220 28.66 -43.54 -10.47
N TRP A 221 27.47 -43.34 -11.04
CA TRP A 221 27.24 -42.24 -12.00
C TRP A 221 27.54 -40.85 -11.42
N GLY A 222 27.28 -40.65 -10.13
CA GLY A 222 27.61 -39.41 -9.42
C GLY A 222 29.10 -39.06 -9.44
N ARG A 223 29.99 -40.05 -9.57
CA ARG A 223 31.45 -39.89 -9.71
C ARG A 223 31.92 -39.93 -11.16
N GLY A 224 31.03 -40.22 -12.10
CA GLY A 224 31.35 -40.34 -13.52
C GLY A 224 31.77 -41.73 -13.96
N ASP A 225 31.71 -42.72 -13.06
CA ASP A 225 31.96 -44.12 -13.37
C ASP A 225 30.71 -44.78 -13.97
N SER A 226 30.87 -45.82 -14.78
CA SER A 226 29.74 -46.65 -15.17
C SER A 226 29.27 -47.50 -13.98
N THR A 227 27.97 -47.80 -13.91
CA THR A 227 27.43 -48.60 -12.81
C THR A 227 28.12 -49.97 -12.72
N SER A 228 28.37 -50.64 -13.86
CA SER A 228 29.06 -51.92 -13.91
C SER A 228 30.50 -51.85 -13.38
N GLN A 229 31.21 -50.74 -13.58
CA GLN A 229 32.55 -50.52 -13.00
C GLN A 229 32.49 -50.22 -11.50
N ALA A 230 31.42 -49.57 -11.04
CA ALA A 230 31.24 -49.20 -9.64
C ALA A 230 30.78 -50.37 -8.75
N VAL A 231 30.15 -51.40 -9.31
CA VAL A 231 29.63 -52.57 -8.54
C VAL A 231 30.66 -53.12 -7.56
N PRO A 232 31.90 -53.51 -7.95
CA PRO A 232 32.84 -54.14 -7.02
C PRO A 232 33.28 -53.21 -5.88
N ALA A 233 33.37 -51.90 -6.13
CA ALA A 233 33.74 -50.92 -5.12
C ALA A 233 32.59 -50.69 -4.14
N ILE A 234 31.36 -50.60 -4.64
CA ILE A 234 30.15 -50.35 -3.83
C ILE A 234 29.82 -51.59 -2.99
N THR A 235 29.89 -52.80 -3.55
CA THR A 235 29.62 -54.03 -2.79
C THR A 235 30.56 -54.22 -1.59
N ARG A 236 31.80 -53.71 -1.66
CA ARG A 236 32.74 -53.73 -0.52
C ARG A 236 32.35 -52.78 0.61
N LEU A 237 31.59 -51.73 0.32
CA LEU A 237 31.11 -50.76 1.31
C LEU A 237 29.90 -51.26 2.09
N PHE A 238 29.25 -52.32 1.63
CA PHE A 238 28.11 -52.97 2.29
C PHE A 238 28.48 -54.39 2.74
N PRO A 239 29.37 -54.57 3.74
CA PRO A 239 29.77 -55.89 4.19
C PRO A 239 28.56 -56.65 4.74
N SER A 240 28.32 -57.85 4.21
CA SER A 240 27.26 -58.75 4.66
C SER A 240 27.50 -59.14 6.12
N GLY A 241 26.77 -58.56 7.09
CA GLY A 241 26.90 -59.01 8.48
C GLY A 241 26.39 -58.11 9.60
N GLU A 242 26.14 -56.82 9.40
CA GLU A 242 25.65 -55.96 10.48
C GLU A 242 24.10 -55.89 10.54
N PRO A 243 23.47 -56.30 11.67
CA PRO A 243 22.04 -56.55 11.75
C PRO A 243 21.15 -55.30 11.86
N SER A 244 21.71 -54.09 11.99
CA SER A 244 20.91 -52.88 12.28
C SER A 244 20.46 -52.09 11.06
N THR A 245 21.08 -52.25 9.88
CA THR A 245 20.80 -51.39 8.71
C THR A 245 20.87 -52.08 7.33
N ASP A 246 21.42 -53.29 7.20
CA ASP A 246 21.86 -53.85 5.90
C ASP A 246 21.02 -55.00 5.30
N SER A 247 19.80 -55.22 5.78
CA SER A 247 18.96 -56.32 5.24
C SER A 247 18.55 -56.12 3.76
N LEU A 248 18.46 -54.86 3.30
CA LEU A 248 18.09 -54.54 1.92
C LEU A 248 19.28 -54.63 0.96
N ALA A 249 20.47 -54.17 1.36
CA ALA A 249 21.67 -54.22 0.53
C ALA A 249 22.19 -55.65 0.30
N SER A 250 22.04 -56.52 1.30
CA SER A 250 22.53 -57.90 1.28
C SER A 250 21.81 -58.81 0.28
N ASN A 251 20.56 -58.47 -0.09
CA ASN A 251 19.71 -59.28 -0.98
C ASN A 251 19.59 -58.71 -2.40
N ALA A 252 20.35 -57.66 -2.72
CA ALA A 252 20.23 -56.98 -4.00
C ALA A 252 21.05 -57.66 -5.10
N ASP A 253 20.47 -57.75 -6.30
CA ASP A 253 21.17 -58.20 -7.51
C ASP A 253 21.97 -57.04 -8.13
N TRP A 254 23.11 -56.70 -7.52
CA TRP A 254 23.94 -55.56 -7.93
C TRP A 254 24.34 -55.59 -9.41
N PRO A 255 24.84 -56.71 -9.99
CA PRO A 255 25.19 -56.76 -11.40
C PRO A 255 23.97 -56.63 -12.32
N GLY A 256 22.87 -57.34 -12.02
CA GLY A 256 21.66 -57.26 -12.84
C GLY A 256 21.02 -55.88 -12.85
N VAL A 257 21.06 -55.18 -11.71
CA VAL A 257 20.60 -53.78 -11.62
C VAL A 257 21.53 -52.85 -12.41
N ALA A 258 22.85 -53.01 -12.31
CA ALA A 258 23.81 -52.20 -13.07
C ALA A 258 23.62 -52.36 -14.58
N ASP A 259 23.51 -53.59 -15.08
CA ASP A 259 23.31 -53.86 -16.51
C ASP A 259 21.98 -53.28 -17.02
N ALA A 260 20.91 -53.40 -16.21
CA ALA A 260 19.63 -52.79 -16.55
C ALA A 260 19.72 -51.26 -16.61
N LEU A 261 20.44 -50.62 -15.68
CA LEU A 261 20.65 -49.17 -15.66
C LEU A 261 21.46 -48.68 -16.87
N GLU A 262 22.54 -49.38 -17.25
CA GLU A 262 23.34 -49.02 -18.43
C GLU A 262 22.55 -49.19 -19.73
N SER A 263 21.73 -50.24 -19.85
CA SER A 263 20.90 -50.48 -21.03
C SER A 263 19.91 -49.34 -21.32
N LEU A 264 19.50 -48.60 -20.28
CA LEU A 264 18.59 -47.45 -20.39
C LEU A 264 19.30 -46.15 -20.78
N LEU A 265 20.64 -46.13 -20.78
CA LEU A 265 21.46 -44.96 -21.11
C LEU A 265 22.24 -45.08 -22.43
N SER A 266 22.36 -46.27 -23.02
CA SER A 266 23.40 -46.61 -24.00
C SER A 266 23.37 -45.90 -25.37
N ASP A 267 22.42 -45.00 -25.65
CA ASP A 267 22.20 -44.44 -27.00
C ASP A 267 22.61 -42.97 -27.22
N GLU A 268 23.13 -42.22 -26.23
CA GLU A 268 23.31 -40.77 -26.41
C GLU A 268 24.58 -40.12 -25.82
N THR A 269 24.82 -38.87 -26.27
CA THR A 269 25.94 -38.01 -25.89
C THR A 269 26.01 -37.72 -24.38
N SER A 270 27.24 -37.51 -23.86
CA SER A 270 27.55 -37.31 -22.44
C SER A 270 26.70 -36.23 -21.72
N ALA A 271 26.34 -35.13 -22.41
CA ALA A 271 25.51 -34.08 -21.82
C ALA A 271 24.02 -34.46 -21.70
N SER A 272 23.49 -35.25 -22.65
CA SER A 272 22.15 -35.83 -22.57
C SER A 272 22.06 -36.87 -21.45
N ASN A 273 23.15 -37.63 -21.27
CA ASN A 273 23.23 -38.69 -20.26
C ASN A 273 23.03 -38.15 -18.85
N ARG A 274 23.61 -36.99 -18.47
CA ARG A 274 23.38 -36.42 -17.12
C ARG A 274 21.91 -36.11 -16.83
N ALA A 275 21.17 -35.56 -17.79
CA ALA A 275 19.75 -35.26 -17.61
C ALA A 275 18.92 -36.55 -17.51
N ARG A 276 19.28 -37.58 -18.29
CA ARG A 276 18.65 -38.92 -18.22
C ARG A 276 18.97 -39.65 -16.92
N GLN A 277 20.21 -39.58 -16.43
CA GLN A 277 20.62 -40.14 -15.13
C GLN A 277 19.77 -39.55 -14.00
N LEU A 278 19.60 -38.22 -13.97
CA LEU A 278 18.72 -37.56 -13.00
C LEU A 278 17.24 -37.93 -13.20
N ALA A 279 16.79 -38.10 -14.44
CA ALA A 279 15.42 -38.54 -14.73
C ALA A 279 15.15 -39.97 -14.24
N LEU A 280 16.09 -40.90 -14.48
CA LEU A 280 16.04 -42.27 -13.98
C LEU A 280 16.05 -42.30 -12.45
N LEU A 281 16.94 -41.51 -11.83
CA LEU A 281 16.97 -41.37 -10.38
C LEU A 281 15.62 -40.86 -9.82
N ALA A 282 14.95 -39.94 -10.52
CA ALA A 282 13.63 -39.47 -10.13
C ALA A 282 12.55 -40.55 -10.27
N GLU A 283 12.62 -41.44 -11.26
CA GLU A 283 11.68 -42.57 -11.36
C GLU A 283 11.97 -43.64 -10.30
N ILE A 284 13.25 -43.93 -10.04
CA ILE A 284 13.67 -44.85 -8.98
C ILE A 284 13.28 -44.28 -7.61
N GLY A 285 13.43 -42.98 -7.37
CA GLY A 285 12.99 -42.33 -6.12
C GLY A 285 11.50 -42.48 -5.88
N LYS A 286 10.67 -42.32 -6.93
CA LYS A 286 9.23 -42.60 -6.85
C LYS A 286 8.93 -44.06 -6.55
N ALA A 287 9.60 -44.98 -7.24
CA ALA A 287 9.41 -46.41 -7.02
C ALA A 287 9.86 -46.82 -5.61
N ALA A 288 11.01 -46.33 -5.14
CA ALA A 288 11.54 -46.52 -3.80
C ALA A 288 10.55 -46.03 -2.74
N ALA A 289 9.91 -44.86 -2.93
CA ALA A 289 8.90 -44.36 -2.00
C ALA A 289 7.67 -45.28 -1.85
N THR A 290 7.38 -46.12 -2.85
CA THR A 290 6.29 -47.10 -2.78
C THR A 290 6.71 -48.47 -2.24
N ARG A 291 8.01 -48.80 -2.26
CA ARG A 291 8.54 -50.14 -1.95
C ARG A 291 9.32 -50.21 -0.66
N ILE A 292 10.02 -49.13 -0.30
CA ILE A 292 10.82 -48.99 0.91
C ILE A 292 9.95 -48.35 1.99
N GLN A 293 10.11 -48.78 3.24
CA GLN A 293 9.35 -48.20 4.34
C GLN A 293 9.69 -46.71 4.50
N PRO A 294 8.71 -45.82 4.77
CA PRO A 294 8.95 -44.38 4.87
C PRO A 294 10.04 -43.99 5.87
N GLU A 295 10.18 -44.75 6.95
CA GLU A 295 11.18 -44.56 8.01
C GLU A 295 12.62 -44.88 7.54
N GLN A 296 12.76 -45.75 6.55
CA GLN A 296 14.05 -46.19 6.01
C GLN A 296 14.57 -45.27 4.90
N LEU A 297 13.71 -44.48 4.26
CA LEU A 297 14.10 -43.59 3.16
C LEU A 297 15.07 -42.47 3.58
N PRO A 298 14.84 -41.72 4.69
CA PRO A 298 15.82 -40.76 5.18
C PRO A 298 17.14 -41.42 5.56
N ALA A 299 17.08 -42.60 6.21
CA ALA A 299 18.26 -43.35 6.61
C ALA A 299 19.10 -43.79 5.39
N LEU A 300 18.43 -44.26 4.31
CA LEU A 300 19.08 -44.57 3.03
C LEU A 300 19.81 -43.34 2.47
N VAL A 301 19.17 -42.18 2.43
CA VAL A 301 19.80 -40.95 1.90
C VAL A 301 21.01 -40.55 2.74
N MET A 302 20.90 -40.61 4.07
CA MET A 302 22.02 -40.31 4.97
C MET A 302 23.18 -41.30 4.81
N GLN A 303 22.87 -42.59 4.69
CA GLN A 303 23.87 -43.64 4.47
C GLN A 303 24.60 -43.44 3.14
N LEU A 304 23.87 -43.12 2.06
CA LEU A 304 24.48 -42.82 0.77
C LEU A 304 25.35 -41.56 0.82
N ASP A 305 24.92 -40.54 1.55
CA ASP A 305 25.70 -39.30 1.72
C ASP A 305 27.01 -39.57 2.48
N GLU A 306 26.95 -40.36 3.55
CA GLU A 306 28.13 -40.78 4.33
C GLU A 306 29.08 -41.64 3.49
N LEU A 307 28.57 -42.62 2.74
CA LEU A 307 29.37 -43.45 1.85
C LEU A 307 30.01 -42.64 0.71
N ALA A 308 29.31 -41.63 0.18
CA ALA A 308 29.88 -40.74 -0.81
C ALA A 308 31.06 -39.95 -0.24
N LEU A 309 30.96 -39.48 1.00
CA LEU A 309 32.03 -38.78 1.72
C LEU A 309 33.22 -39.69 2.03
N GLN A 310 32.99 -40.97 2.36
CA GLN A 310 34.08 -41.95 2.58
C GLN A 310 34.92 -42.18 1.33
N GLN A 311 34.33 -42.08 0.15
CA GLN A 311 35.05 -42.18 -1.12
C GLN A 311 35.75 -40.86 -1.53
N GLY A 312 35.57 -39.75 -0.79
CA GLY A 312 36.13 -38.43 -1.05
C GLY A 312 35.09 -37.30 -1.09
N ASP A 313 35.49 -36.09 -1.47
CA ASP A 313 34.59 -34.93 -1.54
C ASP A 313 33.41 -35.17 -2.50
N LYS A 314 32.22 -34.71 -2.11
CA LYS A 314 31.00 -34.84 -2.91
C LYS A 314 31.09 -34.03 -4.21
N THR A 315 30.67 -34.62 -5.31
CA THR A 315 30.60 -33.91 -6.59
C THR A 315 29.33 -33.07 -6.68
N CYS A 316 29.35 -32.00 -7.49
CA CYS A 316 28.14 -31.20 -7.76
C CYS A 316 26.98 -32.04 -8.35
N LEU A 317 27.29 -33.16 -9.02
CA LEU A 317 26.28 -34.06 -9.56
C LEU A 317 25.63 -34.86 -8.43
N GLN A 318 26.42 -35.37 -7.48
CA GLN A 318 25.91 -36.08 -6.30
C GLN A 318 25.01 -35.19 -5.46
N GLU A 319 25.42 -33.95 -5.14
CA GLU A 319 24.56 -33.01 -4.40
C GLU A 319 23.22 -32.80 -5.10
N ARG A 320 23.23 -32.69 -6.43
CA ARG A 320 22.00 -32.55 -7.23
C ARG A 320 21.18 -33.84 -7.26
N MET A 321 21.81 -35.00 -7.29
CA MET A 321 21.17 -36.31 -7.23
C MET A 321 20.41 -36.48 -5.90
N VAL A 322 20.98 -36.07 -4.77
CA VAL A 322 20.28 -36.08 -3.47
C VAL A 322 18.99 -35.26 -3.56
N GLY A 323 19.06 -34.04 -4.08
CA GLY A 323 17.88 -33.17 -4.24
C GLY A 323 16.80 -33.82 -5.10
N VAL A 324 17.17 -34.33 -6.27
CA VAL A 324 16.23 -34.98 -7.21
C VAL A 324 15.61 -36.24 -6.62
N PHE A 325 16.39 -37.06 -5.91
CA PHE A 325 15.88 -38.25 -5.23
C PHE A 325 14.90 -37.87 -4.11
N CYS A 326 15.28 -36.93 -3.24
CA CYS A 326 14.43 -36.46 -2.14
C CYS A 326 13.10 -35.92 -2.66
N ASP A 327 13.12 -35.02 -3.65
CA ASP A 327 11.91 -34.45 -4.24
C ASP A 327 11.01 -35.54 -4.86
N ALA A 328 11.61 -36.53 -5.54
CA ALA A 328 10.88 -37.63 -6.16
C ALA A 328 10.32 -38.63 -5.15
N ALA A 329 11.03 -38.87 -4.05
CA ALA A 329 10.63 -39.74 -2.96
C ALA A 329 9.67 -39.07 -1.97
N GLY A 330 9.38 -37.78 -2.14
CA GLY A 330 8.52 -37.00 -1.23
C GLY A 330 9.21 -36.60 0.08
N LEU A 331 10.54 -36.64 0.14
CA LEU A 331 11.34 -36.20 1.27
C LEU A 331 11.62 -34.70 1.17
N ARG A 332 11.48 -33.98 2.28
CA ARG A 332 11.80 -32.55 2.35
C ARG A 332 13.11 -32.36 3.09
N MET A 333 14.14 -31.87 2.41
CA MET A 333 15.37 -31.44 3.07
C MET A 333 15.10 -30.15 3.84
N VAL A 334 15.38 -30.17 5.14
CA VAL A 334 15.32 -28.98 6.01
C VAL A 334 16.75 -28.63 6.36
N THR A 335 17.25 -27.53 5.82
CA THR A 335 18.49 -26.96 6.30
C THR A 335 18.25 -26.42 7.72
N SER A 336 18.97 -26.99 8.69
CA SER A 336 19.02 -26.46 10.06
C SER A 336 19.77 -25.12 10.06
N THR A 337 19.20 -24.09 9.46
CA THR A 337 19.71 -22.71 9.52
C THR A 337 18.96 -21.87 10.56
N GLY A 338 18.24 -22.53 11.48
CA GLY A 338 17.43 -21.87 12.51
C GLY A 338 17.53 -22.55 13.87
N TRP A 339 18.72 -22.65 14.45
CA TRP A 339 18.83 -22.57 15.91
C TRP A 339 18.66 -21.10 16.29
N ASN A 340 17.40 -20.68 16.43
CA ASN A 340 17.08 -19.49 17.19
C ASN A 340 16.86 -19.98 18.63
N PRO A 341 17.72 -19.61 19.60
CA PRO A 341 17.55 -20.01 21.00
C PRO A 341 16.25 -19.50 21.61
#